data_AF-A0A5S3XHW8-F1
#
_entry.id   AF-A0A5S3XHW8-F1
#
_cell.length_a   1.000
_cell.length_b   1.000
_cell.length_c   1.000
_cell.angle_alpha   90.00
_cell.angle_beta   90.00
_cell.angle_gamma   90.00
#
_symmetry.space_group_name_H-M   'P 1'
#
loop_
_entity.id
_entity.type
_entity.pdbx_description
1 polymer ?
#
loop_
_entity_poly.entity_id
_entity_poly.type
_entity_poly.pdbx_seq_one_letter_code
_entity_poly.pdbx_strand_id
1 'polypeptide(L)'
;MADYKTTFDHVFRAPQTEVDIFNVDINSLGCWKTLISMGFEPDELLVLFRQQYCIEIWKQLKGELIKIQFVADLLFKASVKGYLEEILIKLQNTFSLPCSGVVCHQTLYILNDCMSSILKEWLCWSVVYLDTGNDSATATIPIPSYLFNHSTLTIRH
;
A
#
# COMPACT_ATOMS: atom_id res chain seq x y z
N MET A 1 7.67 -3.58 -15.13
CA MET A 1 7.41 -3.66 -13.68
C MET A 1 7.04 -2.26 -13.20
N ALA A 2 6.53 -2.11 -11.99
CA ALA A 2 6.17 -0.81 -11.45
C ALA A 2 7.41 0.07 -11.26
N ASP A 3 7.24 1.36 -11.45
CA ASP A 3 8.31 2.36 -11.39
C ASP A 3 8.15 3.24 -10.15
N TYR A 4 9.22 3.36 -9.37
CA TYR A 4 9.23 4.13 -8.13
C TYR A 4 8.93 5.61 -8.37
N LYS A 5 9.56 6.22 -9.39
CA LYS A 5 9.41 7.65 -9.64
C LYS A 5 7.96 7.98 -10.00
N THR A 6 7.36 7.15 -10.85
CA THR A 6 5.96 7.21 -11.23
C THR A 6 5.05 7.04 -10.01
N THR A 7 5.32 6.07 -9.14
CA THR A 7 4.57 5.89 -7.89
C THR A 7 4.68 7.11 -6.96
N PHE A 8 5.88 7.60 -6.73
CA PHE A 8 6.11 8.74 -5.84
C PHE A 8 5.34 9.98 -6.35
N ASP A 9 5.52 10.31 -7.63
CA ASP A 9 4.86 11.47 -8.23
C ASP A 9 3.33 11.29 -8.24
N HIS A 10 2.81 10.07 -8.43
CA HIS A 10 1.38 9.79 -8.41
C HIS A 10 0.78 9.89 -6.99
N VAL A 11 1.44 9.36 -5.97
CA VAL A 11 0.92 9.33 -4.60
C VAL A 11 1.02 10.71 -3.93
N PHE A 12 2.05 11.51 -4.22
CA PHE A 12 2.26 12.82 -3.61
C PHE A 12 1.85 14.02 -4.49
N ARG A 13 1.18 13.81 -5.63
CA ARG A 13 0.65 14.90 -6.47
C ARG A 13 -0.44 15.69 -5.75
N ALA A 14 -0.74 16.90 -6.22
CA ALA A 14 -1.96 17.60 -5.80
C ALA A 14 -3.22 16.79 -6.18
N PRO A 15 -4.22 16.70 -5.28
CA PRO A 15 -5.45 15.95 -5.54
C PRO A 15 -6.15 16.51 -6.78
N GLN A 16 -6.57 15.61 -7.68
CA GLN A 16 -7.24 15.99 -8.93
C GLN A 16 -8.77 16.10 -8.77
N THR A 17 -9.31 15.48 -7.72
CA THR A 17 -10.74 15.38 -7.39
C THR A 17 -10.92 15.45 -5.88
N GLU A 18 -12.14 15.70 -5.39
CA GLU A 18 -12.46 15.66 -3.94
C GLU A 18 -12.14 14.30 -3.30
N VAL A 19 -12.24 13.22 -4.09
CA VAL A 19 -11.86 11.86 -3.67
C VAL A 19 -10.75 11.37 -4.59
N ASP A 20 -9.51 11.40 -4.11
CA ASP A 20 -8.35 10.78 -4.77
C ASP A 20 -7.80 9.68 -3.86
N ILE A 21 -8.09 8.42 -4.20
CA ILE A 21 -7.71 7.25 -3.40
C ILE A 21 -6.20 6.99 -3.39
N PHE A 22 -5.42 7.64 -4.25
CA PHE A 22 -3.96 7.48 -4.31
C PHE A 22 -3.23 8.60 -3.58
N ASN A 23 -3.87 9.75 -3.45
CA ASN A 23 -3.21 10.91 -2.87
C ASN A 23 -2.89 10.70 -1.38
N VAL A 24 -1.70 11.18 -1.02
CA VAL A 24 -1.28 11.45 0.35
C VAL A 24 -0.81 12.89 0.40
N ASP A 25 -1.49 13.72 1.19
CA ASP A 25 -0.94 15.02 1.59
C ASP A 25 0.25 14.79 2.50
N ILE A 26 1.45 15.08 1.99
CA ILE A 26 2.70 14.92 2.74
C ILE A 26 2.68 15.74 4.04
N ASN A 27 2.00 16.89 4.05
CA ASN A 27 1.87 17.75 5.23
C ASN A 27 1.01 17.14 6.32
N SER A 28 0.18 16.15 6.00
CA SER A 28 -0.65 15.44 6.96
C SER A 28 0.14 14.41 7.77
N LEU A 29 1.29 13.94 7.27
CA LEU A 29 2.09 12.87 7.88
C LEU A 29 2.68 13.30 9.23
N GLY A 30 2.58 12.43 10.23
CA GLY A 30 3.09 12.70 11.58
C GLY A 30 4.60 12.93 11.60
N CYS A 31 5.36 12.12 10.84
CA CYS A 31 6.82 12.27 10.72
C CYS A 31 7.19 13.60 10.05
N TRP A 32 6.48 14.01 9.00
CA TRP A 32 6.67 15.30 8.34
C TRP A 32 6.45 16.48 9.30
N LYS A 33 5.30 16.51 9.98
CA LYS A 33 4.97 17.55 10.98
C LYS A 33 6.02 17.65 12.08
N THR A 34 6.51 16.50 12.54
CA THR A 34 7.55 16.44 13.58
C THR A 34 8.84 17.06 13.10
N LEU A 35 9.32 16.71 11.90
CA LEU A 35 10.56 17.27 11.35
C LEU A 35 10.46 18.77 11.08
N ILE A 36 9.33 19.24 10.55
CA ILE A 36 9.07 20.69 10.40
C ILE A 36 9.15 21.39 11.76
N SER A 37 8.56 20.82 12.81
CA SER A 37 8.62 21.40 14.16
C SER A 37 10.03 21.43 14.77
N MET A 38 10.94 20.60 14.27
CA MET A 38 12.37 20.59 14.65
C MET A 38 13.20 21.63 13.86
N GLY A 39 12.57 22.41 12.97
CA GLY A 39 13.22 23.48 12.23
C GLY A 39 13.81 23.05 10.88
N PHE A 40 13.43 21.89 10.35
CA PHE A 40 13.82 21.50 9.00
C PHE A 40 13.01 22.29 7.95
N GLU A 41 13.68 22.71 6.88
CA GLU A 41 13.03 23.40 5.76
C GLU A 41 12.21 22.42 4.90
N PRO A 42 11.00 22.80 4.44
CA PRO A 42 10.12 21.91 3.66
C PRO A 42 10.76 21.36 2.38
N ASP A 43 11.51 22.18 1.65
CA ASP A 43 12.13 21.77 0.40
C ASP A 43 13.24 20.73 0.62
N GLU A 44 14.03 20.90 1.67
CA GLU A 44 15.06 19.92 2.07
C GLU A 44 14.43 18.60 2.52
N LEU A 45 13.35 18.69 3.30
CA LEU A 45 12.59 17.53 3.73
C LEU A 45 11.98 16.77 2.56
N LEU A 46 11.45 17.48 1.56
CA LEU A 46 10.88 16.84 0.38
C LEU A 46 11.93 16.02 -0.38
N VAL A 47 13.15 16.56 -0.52
CA VAL A 47 14.28 15.84 -1.13
C VAL A 47 14.62 14.60 -0.31
N LEU A 48 14.74 14.73 1.02
CA LEU A 48 15.04 13.61 1.92
C LEU A 48 13.96 12.53 1.87
N PHE A 49 12.68 12.93 1.83
CA PHE A 49 11.57 11.99 1.71
C PHE A 49 11.64 11.23 0.39
N ARG A 50 11.80 11.96 -0.73
CA ARG A 50 11.86 11.38 -2.07
C ARG A 50 13.06 10.47 -2.28
N GLN A 51 14.22 10.80 -1.71
CA GLN A 51 15.47 10.10 -2.01
C GLN A 51 15.85 9.05 -0.98
N GLN A 52 15.34 9.13 0.25
CA GLN A 52 15.73 8.21 1.31
C GLN A 52 14.52 7.47 1.89
N TYR A 53 13.62 8.20 2.56
CA TYR A 53 12.52 7.57 3.31
C TYR A 53 11.61 6.72 2.41
N CYS A 54 11.13 7.31 1.31
CA CYS A 54 10.23 6.64 0.37
C CYS A 54 10.93 5.54 -0.45
N ILE A 55 12.24 5.65 -0.68
CA ILE A 55 13.00 4.59 -1.34
C ILE A 55 13.08 3.35 -0.45
N GLU A 56 13.28 3.51 0.86
CA GLU A 56 13.29 2.37 1.78
C GLU A 56 11.92 1.71 1.88
N ILE A 57 10.83 2.48 1.89
CA ILE A 57 9.47 1.94 1.78
C ILE A 57 9.30 1.13 0.49
N TRP A 58 9.76 1.67 -0.64
CA TRP A 58 9.67 0.98 -1.93
C TRP A 58 10.43 -0.36 -1.94
N LYS A 59 11.62 -0.40 -1.35
CA LYS A 59 12.42 -1.63 -1.20
C LYS A 59 11.76 -2.65 -0.28
N GLN A 60 11.17 -2.21 0.85
CA GLN A 60 10.45 -3.10 1.78
C GLN A 60 9.25 -3.77 1.09
N LEU A 61 8.56 -3.02 0.22
CA LEU A 61 7.49 -3.53 -0.61
C LEU A 61 7.95 -4.45 -1.73
N LYS A 62 9.27 -4.48 -2.03
CA LYS A 62 9.82 -5.05 -3.27
C LYS A 62 9.07 -4.49 -4.47
N GLY A 63 8.85 -3.17 -4.49
CA GLY A 63 7.98 -2.53 -5.47
C GLY A 63 8.44 -2.75 -6.91
N GLU A 64 9.75 -2.88 -7.12
CA GLU A 64 10.33 -3.23 -8.42
C GLU A 64 9.89 -4.63 -8.91
N LEU A 65 9.44 -5.51 -8.01
CA LEU A 65 8.94 -6.85 -8.33
C LEU A 65 7.41 -6.89 -8.53
N ILE A 66 6.71 -5.77 -8.37
CA ILE A 66 5.28 -5.66 -8.66
C ILE A 66 5.08 -5.34 -10.15
N LYS A 67 4.27 -6.14 -10.85
CA LYS A 67 4.04 -6.01 -12.30
C LYS A 67 3.06 -4.88 -12.64
N ILE A 68 2.14 -4.58 -11.72
CA ILE A 68 1.00 -3.69 -11.96
C ILE A 68 1.22 -2.37 -11.20
N GLN A 69 1.45 -1.27 -11.93
CA GLN A 69 1.70 0.06 -11.37
C GLN A 69 0.63 0.48 -10.36
N PHE A 70 -0.65 0.32 -10.72
CA PHE A 70 -1.79 0.61 -9.84
C PHE A 70 -1.72 -0.07 -8.47
N VAL A 71 -1.31 -1.35 -8.43
CA VAL A 71 -1.20 -2.10 -7.18
C VAL A 71 -0.01 -1.58 -6.36
N ALA A 72 1.11 -1.28 -7.03
CA ALA A 72 2.27 -0.68 -6.38
C ALA A 72 1.92 0.69 -5.77
N ASP A 73 1.16 1.53 -6.48
CA ASP A 73 0.75 2.85 -6.00
C ASP A 73 -0.10 2.76 -4.72
N LEU A 74 -1.10 1.86 -4.68
CA LEU A 74 -1.94 1.65 -3.50
C LEU A 74 -1.16 1.09 -2.31
N LEU A 75 -0.30 0.09 -2.54
CA LEU A 75 0.51 -0.48 -1.47
C LEU A 75 1.55 0.51 -0.95
N PHE A 76 2.13 1.33 -1.84
CA PHE A 76 3.03 2.40 -1.47
C PHE A 76 2.35 3.46 -0.61
N LYS A 77 1.17 3.94 -1.02
CA LYS A 77 0.33 4.81 -0.19
C LYS A 77 0.06 4.18 1.18
N ALA A 78 -0.41 2.94 1.21
CA ALA A 78 -0.74 2.24 2.46
C ALA A 78 0.49 2.15 3.39
N SER A 79 1.68 1.98 2.81
CA SER A 79 2.93 1.94 3.57
C SER A 79 3.30 3.30 4.16
N VAL A 80 3.23 4.36 3.35
CA VAL A 80 3.49 5.74 3.80
C VAL A 80 2.55 6.15 4.93
N LYS A 81 1.30 5.68 4.86
CA LYS A 81 0.26 6.01 5.84
C LYS A 81 0.22 5.06 7.05
N GLY A 82 0.99 3.96 7.02
CA GLY A 82 1.17 3.06 8.15
C GLY A 82 0.23 1.85 8.22
N TYR A 83 -0.54 1.56 7.17
CA TYR A 83 -1.55 0.49 7.16
C TYR A 83 -1.14 -0.76 6.36
N LEU A 84 0.03 -0.76 5.73
CA LEU A 84 0.46 -1.86 4.86
C LEU A 84 0.38 -3.22 5.55
N GLU A 85 0.92 -3.30 6.77
CA GLU A 85 1.01 -4.56 7.51
C GLU A 85 -0.38 -5.20 7.68
N GLU A 86 -1.39 -4.40 8.05
CA GLU A 86 -2.76 -4.86 8.21
C GLU A 86 -3.35 -5.41 6.90
N ILE A 87 -3.13 -4.69 5.79
CA ILE A 87 -3.58 -5.13 4.46
C ILE A 87 -2.89 -6.45 4.09
N LEU A 88 -1.58 -6.56 4.33
CA LEU A 88 -0.81 -7.76 3.98
C LEU A 88 -1.20 -8.96 4.84
N ILE A 89 -1.42 -8.78 6.15
CA ILE A 89 -1.91 -9.84 7.04
C ILE A 89 -3.25 -10.37 6.53
N LYS A 90 -4.20 -9.49 6.17
CA LYS A 90 -5.51 -9.90 5.68
C LYS A 90 -5.44 -10.60 4.32
N LEU A 91 -4.60 -10.11 3.42
CA LEU A 91 -4.34 -10.77 2.14
C LEU A 91 -3.74 -12.16 2.35
N GLN A 92 -2.69 -12.27 3.16
CA GLN A 92 -2.03 -13.53 3.47
C GLN A 92 -2.99 -14.54 4.10
N ASN A 93 -3.80 -14.10 5.06
CA ASN A 93 -4.82 -14.93 5.68
C ASN A 93 -5.84 -15.46 4.65
N THR A 94 -6.31 -14.59 3.74
CA THR A 94 -7.28 -14.95 2.69
C THR A 94 -6.76 -16.08 1.79
N PHE A 95 -5.46 -16.06 1.50
CA PHE A 95 -4.80 -17.06 0.65
C PHE A 95 -4.09 -18.16 1.45
N SER A 96 -4.39 -18.29 2.75
CA SER A 96 -3.79 -19.31 3.64
C SER A 96 -2.26 -19.30 3.66
N LEU A 97 -1.66 -18.11 3.52
CA LEU A 97 -0.23 -17.88 3.68
C LEU A 97 0.12 -17.55 5.13
N PRO A 98 1.39 -17.69 5.55
CA PRO A 98 1.84 -17.15 6.83
C PRO A 98 1.58 -15.65 6.94
N CYS A 99 0.76 -15.24 7.92
CA CYS A 99 0.34 -13.87 8.20
C CYS A 99 1.47 -13.04 8.84
N SER A 100 2.55 -12.83 8.10
CA SER A 100 3.72 -12.07 8.55
C SER A 100 3.58 -10.56 8.39
N GLY A 101 2.61 -10.10 7.59
CA GLY A 101 2.49 -8.68 7.24
C GLY A 101 3.63 -8.14 6.37
N VAL A 102 4.48 -9.03 5.84
CA VAL A 102 5.64 -8.69 4.99
C VAL A 102 5.45 -9.26 3.59
N VAL A 103 5.89 -8.52 2.57
CA VAL A 103 5.84 -8.97 1.17
C VAL A 103 6.81 -10.13 0.93
N CYS A 104 6.32 -11.36 1.02
CA CYS A 104 7.08 -12.58 0.67
C CYS A 104 6.90 -12.95 -0.82
N HIS A 105 7.60 -14.00 -1.27
CA HIS A 105 7.51 -14.45 -2.68
C HIS A 105 6.08 -14.86 -3.07
N GLN A 106 5.38 -15.56 -2.18
CA GLN A 106 3.98 -15.98 -2.41
C GLN A 106 3.03 -14.78 -2.42
N THR A 107 3.26 -13.77 -1.58
CA THR A 107 2.53 -12.50 -1.63
C THR A 107 2.74 -11.81 -2.98
N LEU A 108 3.98 -11.72 -3.48
CA LEU A 108 4.26 -11.15 -4.81
C LEU A 108 3.57 -11.93 -5.94
N TYR A 109 3.52 -13.25 -5.85
CA TYR A 109 2.80 -14.07 -6.82
C TYR A 109 1.31 -13.72 -6.87
N ILE A 110 0.66 -13.62 -5.70
CA ILE A 110 -0.75 -13.22 -5.61
C ILE A 110 -0.97 -11.82 -6.19
N LEU A 111 -0.12 -10.85 -5.81
CA LEU A 111 -0.20 -9.47 -6.28
C LEU A 111 -0.08 -9.34 -7.80
N ASN A 112 0.71 -10.23 -8.41
CA ASN A 112 1.07 -10.15 -9.82
C ASN A 112 0.19 -10.98 -10.76
N ASP A 113 -0.37 -12.10 -10.30
CA ASP A 113 -0.81 -13.16 -11.21
C ASP A 113 -2.20 -13.73 -10.89
N CYS A 114 -2.59 -13.82 -9.61
CA CYS A 114 -3.69 -14.70 -9.24
C CYS A 114 -5.08 -14.15 -9.62
N MET A 115 -5.33 -12.83 -9.49
CA MET A 115 -6.68 -12.24 -9.69
C MET A 115 -6.68 -10.72 -9.93
N SER A 116 -6.04 -10.24 -11.00
CA SER A 116 -5.69 -8.81 -11.10
C SER A 116 -6.84 -7.80 -11.03
N SER A 117 -8.08 -8.11 -11.42
CA SER A 117 -9.21 -7.16 -11.34
C SER A 117 -9.85 -7.15 -9.95
N ILE A 118 -10.19 -8.32 -9.43
CA ILE A 118 -10.82 -8.50 -8.12
C ILE A 118 -9.89 -8.07 -6.98
N LEU A 119 -8.61 -8.42 -7.08
CA LEU A 119 -7.61 -8.00 -6.10
C LEU A 119 -7.47 -6.47 -6.05
N LYS A 120 -7.50 -5.80 -7.21
CA LYS A 120 -7.45 -4.33 -7.27
C LYS A 120 -8.65 -3.72 -6.58
N GLU A 121 -9.84 -4.24 -6.84
CA GLU A 121 -11.07 -3.75 -6.21
C GLU A 121 -11.02 -3.92 -4.69
N TRP A 122 -10.64 -5.11 -4.21
CA TRP A 122 -10.47 -5.36 -2.78
C TRP A 122 -9.43 -4.43 -2.15
N LEU A 123 -8.29 -4.21 -2.82
CA LEU A 123 -7.25 -3.32 -2.34
C LEU A 123 -7.72 -1.87 -2.26
N CYS A 124 -8.47 -1.39 -3.26
CA CYS A 124 -9.10 -0.06 -3.23
C CYS A 124 -10.00 0.09 -2.01
N TRP A 125 -10.92 -0.86 -1.80
CA TRP A 125 -11.85 -0.82 -0.67
C TRP A 125 -11.11 -0.87 0.67
N SER A 126 -10.05 -1.67 0.76
CA SER A 126 -9.20 -1.75 1.95
C SER A 126 -8.58 -0.39 2.28
N VAL A 127 -7.98 0.28 1.29
CA VAL A 127 -7.36 1.59 1.47
C VAL A 127 -8.40 2.66 1.82
N VAL A 128 -9.53 2.72 1.11
CA VAL A 128 -10.62 3.67 1.40
C VAL A 128 -11.14 3.48 2.81
N TYR A 129 -11.37 2.23 3.23
CA TYR A 129 -11.85 1.91 4.57
C TYR A 129 -10.88 2.42 5.65
N LEU A 130 -9.58 2.21 5.47
CA LEU A 130 -8.55 2.65 6.42
C LEU A 130 -8.36 4.18 6.42
N ASP A 131 -8.47 4.84 5.27
CA ASP A 131 -8.41 6.30 5.18
C ASP A 131 -9.56 6.99 5.93
N THR A 132 -10.72 6.34 6.06
CA THR A 132 -11.86 6.87 6.83
C THR A 132 -11.73 6.78 8.35
N GLY A 133 -10.60 6.26 8.88
CA GLY A 133 -10.31 6.27 10.31
C GLY A 133 -11.09 5.21 11.11
N ASN A 134 -11.49 4.11 10.48
CA ASN A 134 -12.03 2.94 11.18
C ASN A 134 -10.89 2.16 11.89
N ASP A 135 -10.19 2.82 12.80
CA ASP A 135 -9.11 2.28 13.66
C ASP A 135 -9.65 1.39 14.80
N SER A 136 -10.67 0.57 14.55
CA SER A 136 -11.05 -0.41 15.57
C SER A 136 -10.17 -1.65 15.41
N ALA A 137 -9.53 -2.10 16.50
CA ALA A 137 -8.85 -3.40 16.59
C ALA A 137 -9.77 -4.61 16.28
N THR A 138 -11.03 -4.36 15.92
CA THR A 138 -12.09 -5.29 15.52
C THR A 138 -12.60 -5.06 14.09
N ALA A 139 -12.02 -4.13 13.34
CA ALA A 139 -12.43 -3.76 11.99
C ALA A 139 -12.00 -4.83 10.98
N THR A 140 -12.93 -5.71 10.65
CA THR A 140 -12.77 -6.63 9.52
C THR A 140 -12.86 -5.80 8.23
N ILE A 141 -11.74 -5.64 7.50
CA ILE A 141 -11.84 -5.22 6.10
C ILE A 141 -12.66 -6.35 5.45
N PRO A 142 -13.85 -6.07 4.92
CA PRO A 142 -14.67 -7.13 4.37
C PRO A 142 -13.90 -7.77 3.22
N ILE A 143 -13.65 -9.07 3.33
CA ILE A 143 -13.13 -9.88 2.23
C ILE A 143 -14.37 -10.32 1.47
N PRO A 144 -14.58 -9.87 0.22
CA PRO A 144 -15.71 -10.33 -0.56
C PRO A 144 -15.73 -11.86 -0.66
N SER A 145 -16.90 -12.45 -0.44
CA SER A 145 -17.07 -13.91 -0.40
C SER A 145 -16.59 -14.62 -1.68
N TYR A 146 -16.57 -13.91 -2.82
CA TYR A 146 -16.07 -14.43 -4.09
C TYR A 146 -14.55 -14.55 -4.19
N LEU A 147 -13.76 -13.88 -3.33
CA LEU A 147 -12.31 -14.14 -3.24
C LEU A 147 -12.01 -15.57 -2.76
N PHE A 148 -12.88 -16.13 -1.91
CA PHE A 148 -12.73 -17.49 -1.39
C PHE A 148 -13.04 -18.59 -2.40
N ASN A 149 -13.80 -18.28 -3.47
CA ASN A 149 -14.09 -19.25 -4.52
C ASN A 149 -12.87 -19.55 -5.40
N HIS A 150 -11.83 -18.71 -5.35
CA HIS A 150 -10.61 -18.84 -6.13
C HIS A 150 -9.39 -19.26 -5.29
N SER A 151 -9.49 -19.22 -3.96
CA SER A 151 -8.43 -19.69 -3.04
C SER A 151 -8.27 -21.22 -3.00
N THR A 152 -9.09 -21.97 -3.75
CA THR A 152 -8.90 -23.42 -3.98
C THR A 152 -7.77 -23.74 -4.97
N LEU A 153 -7.12 -22.73 -5.56
CA LEU A 153 -5.87 -22.90 -6.28
C LEU A 153 -4.75 -23.18 -5.29
N THR A 154 -4.56 -24.47 -4.96
CA THR A 154 -3.35 -25.00 -4.32
C THR A 154 -2.12 -24.46 -5.04
N ILE A 155 -1.41 -23.52 -4.40
CA ILE A 155 -0.05 -23.12 -4.78
C ILE A 155 0.82 -24.35 -4.51
N ARG A 156 1.07 -25.17 -5.55
CA ARG A 156 2.01 -26.29 -5.46
C ARG A 156 3.43 -25.74 -5.34
N HIS A 157 4.14 -26.25 -4.34
CA HIS A 157 5.54 -25.96 -4.02
C HIS A 157 6.50 -26.12 -5.20
#